data_AF-A0A1B6IHF1-F1
#
_entry.id   AF-A0A1B6IHF1-F1
#
_cell.length_a   1.000
_cell.length_b   1.000
_cell.length_c   1.000
_cell.angle_alpha   90.00
_cell.angle_beta   90.00
_cell.angle_gamma   90.00
#
_symmetry.space_group_name_H-M   'P 1'
#
loop_
_entity.id
_entity.type
_entity.pdbx_description
1 polymer ?
#
loop_
_entity_poly.entity_id
_entity_poly.type
_entity_poly.pdbx_seq_one_letter_code
_entity_poly.pdbx_strand_id
1 'polypeptide(L)'
;SDLQPPFQPSSTPVSLQYRFMVWNDVGIVKQTNTEEENAIDVEFHDTVLHHAFRVNNMAGHTLAALSKEALVMACEATEDNPSKMVCVMLNTWDGSKEWTVQLEGEEALCVAAGQGYVAVVTDTRLLRVFTTWGTQREVISLPGPVVCMAAHKHTLAVVYHSGLGLEGDQSL
;
A
#
# COMPACT_ATOMS: atom_id res chain seq x y z
N SER A 1 -26.80 1.56 7.67
CA SER A 1 -25.60 0.73 7.89
C SER A 1 -24.43 1.55 7.42
N ASP A 2 -23.44 1.77 8.29
CA ASP A 2 -22.24 2.50 7.89
C ASP A 2 -21.33 1.53 7.12
N LEU A 3 -20.84 1.98 5.96
CA LEU A 3 -19.89 1.21 5.16
C LEU A 3 -18.57 1.14 5.93
N GLN A 4 -17.99 -0.05 6.06
CA GLN A 4 -16.67 -0.17 6.67
C GLN A 4 -15.62 0.57 5.82
N PRO A 5 -14.66 1.28 6.46
CA PRO A 5 -13.62 2.01 5.75
C PRO A 5 -12.60 1.06 5.08
N PRO A 6 -11.83 1.56 4.09
CA PRO A 6 -10.75 0.80 3.49
C PRO A 6 -9.66 0.47 4.53
N PHE A 7 -9.01 -0.68 4.36
CA PHE A 7 -7.90 -1.09 5.21
C PHE A 7 -6.84 -1.89 4.43
N GLN A 8 -5.59 -1.79 4.90
CA GLN A 8 -4.51 -2.65 4.44
C GLN A 8 -4.58 -4.00 5.19
N PRO A 9 -4.69 -5.14 4.50
CA PRO A 9 -4.67 -6.45 5.14
C PRO A 9 -3.40 -6.62 5.99
N SER A 10 -3.53 -7.25 7.16
CA SER A 10 -2.43 -7.49 8.12
C SER A 10 -1.77 -6.25 8.75
N SER A 11 -2.43 -5.09 8.70
CA SER A 11 -2.00 -3.89 9.41
C SER A 11 -2.66 -3.76 10.79
N THR A 12 -2.06 -2.95 11.66
CA THR A 12 -2.71 -2.45 12.89
C THR A 12 -3.13 -0.98 12.71
N PRO A 13 -4.06 -0.46 13.54
CA PRO A 13 -4.62 0.87 13.37
C PRO A 13 -3.59 2.00 13.25
N VAL A 14 -3.88 2.99 12.40
CA VAL A 14 -2.99 4.14 12.12
C VAL A 14 -2.78 5.07 13.33
N SER A 15 -3.71 5.04 14.29
CA SER A 15 -3.63 5.85 15.52
C SER A 15 -2.54 5.41 16.50
N LEU A 16 -1.94 4.23 16.30
CA LEU A 16 -0.87 3.72 17.16
C LEU A 16 0.47 4.33 16.75
N GLN A 17 1.22 4.82 17.74
CA GLN A 17 2.59 5.33 17.54
C GLN A 17 3.55 4.25 17.01
N TYR A 18 3.33 3.00 17.41
CA TYR A 18 4.07 1.84 16.91
C TYR A 18 3.06 0.87 16.31
N ARG A 19 3.13 0.67 14.99
CA ARG A 19 2.16 -0.17 14.28
C ARG A 19 2.79 -1.03 13.21
N PHE A 20 2.10 -2.12 12.88
CA PHE A 20 2.37 -2.89 11.69
C PHE A 20 1.64 -2.23 10.52
N MET A 21 2.37 -1.92 9.45
CA MET A 21 1.78 -1.51 8.17
C MET A 21 1.42 -2.74 7.34
N VAL A 22 2.20 -3.82 7.44
CA VAL A 22 1.92 -5.14 6.87
C VAL A 22 2.77 -6.20 7.59
N TRP A 23 2.20 -7.37 7.82
CA TRP A 23 2.93 -8.57 8.25
C TRP A 23 2.42 -9.75 7.42
N ASN A 24 3.26 -10.23 6.50
CA ASN A 24 2.93 -11.35 5.61
C ASN A 24 4.03 -12.42 5.60
N ASP A 25 3.99 -13.32 4.62
CA ASP A 25 4.92 -14.43 4.43
C ASP A 25 6.32 -13.99 3.95
N VAL A 26 6.49 -12.74 3.51
CA VAL A 26 7.77 -12.18 3.08
C VAL A 26 8.50 -11.52 4.25
N GLY A 27 7.76 -10.75 5.07
CA GLY A 27 8.38 -9.97 6.12
C GLY A 27 7.39 -9.12 6.92
N ILE A 28 7.94 -8.12 7.59
CA ILE A 28 7.25 -7.21 8.50
C ILE A 28 7.63 -5.79 8.12
N VAL A 29 6.63 -4.92 7.94
CA VAL A 29 6.82 -3.47 7.80
C VAL A 29 6.20 -2.80 9.02
N LYS A 30 7.02 -2.09 9.80
CA LYS A 30 6.61 -1.39 11.02
C LYS A 30 6.75 0.11 10.81
N GLN A 31 5.80 0.88 11.35
CA GLN A 31 5.88 2.32 11.43
C GLN A 31 6.07 2.74 12.89
N THR A 32 7.04 3.63 13.10
CA THR A 32 7.14 4.47 14.30
C THR A 32 6.66 5.87 13.92
N ASN A 33 5.73 6.44 14.67
CA ASN A 33 5.19 7.79 14.48
C ASN A 33 4.99 8.44 15.86
N THR A 34 6.07 8.90 16.45
CA THR A 34 6.10 9.69 17.69
C THR A 34 6.37 11.16 17.38
N GLU A 35 6.40 12.02 18.41
CA GLU A 35 6.74 13.43 18.23
C GLU A 35 8.21 13.61 17.79
N GLU A 36 9.09 12.69 18.18
CA GLU A 36 10.52 12.72 17.89
C GLU A 36 10.88 12.05 16.56
N GLU A 37 10.06 11.10 16.10
CA GLU A 37 10.44 10.22 14.99
C GLU A 37 9.24 9.75 14.15
N ASN A 38 9.38 9.84 12.83
CA ASN A 38 8.50 9.18 11.87
C ASN A 38 9.33 8.33 10.90
N ALA A 39 9.22 7.01 11.00
CA ALA A 39 10.06 6.10 10.24
C ALA A 39 9.37 4.76 9.97
N ILE A 40 9.85 4.08 8.93
CA ILE A 40 9.37 2.77 8.51
C ILE A 40 10.53 1.79 8.52
N ASP A 41 10.40 0.73 9.31
CA ASP A 41 11.36 -0.38 9.37
C ASP A 41 10.84 -1.58 8.58
N VAL A 42 11.72 -2.16 7.76
CA VAL A 42 11.41 -3.31 6.93
C VAL A 42 12.31 -4.47 7.34
N GLU A 43 11.69 -5.55 7.79
CA GLU A 43 12.35 -6.79 8.19
C GLU A 43 11.89 -7.92 7.26
N PHE A 44 12.82 -8.76 6.82
CA PHE A 44 12.54 -9.92 5.98
C PHE A 44 12.69 -11.19 6.80
N HIS A 45 11.75 -12.13 6.66
CA HIS A 45 11.85 -13.42 7.35
C HIS A 45 13.03 -14.25 6.82
N ASP A 46 13.33 -14.12 5.53
CA ASP A 46 14.50 -14.70 4.88
C ASP A 46 15.51 -13.60 4.52
N THR A 47 16.58 -13.50 5.30
CA THR A 47 17.63 -12.49 5.09
C THR A 47 18.47 -12.74 3.84
N VAL A 48 18.36 -13.90 3.20
CA VAL A 48 18.99 -14.16 1.90
C VAL A 48 18.28 -13.39 0.78
N LEU A 49 16.97 -13.14 0.94
CA LEU A 49 16.18 -12.38 -0.03
C LEU A 49 16.62 -10.90 -0.06
N HIS A 50 16.65 -10.26 1.10
CA HIS A 50 17.11 -8.88 1.25
C HIS A 50 17.47 -8.60 2.72
N HIS A 51 18.38 -7.65 2.94
CA HIS A 51 18.72 -7.19 4.28
C HIS A 51 17.62 -6.27 4.84
N ALA A 52 17.46 -6.24 6.16
CA ALA A 52 16.57 -5.26 6.78
C ALA A 52 17.05 -3.84 6.50
N PHE A 53 16.12 -2.90 6.31
CA PHE A 53 16.43 -1.50 6.07
C PHE A 53 15.38 -0.57 6.68
N ARG A 54 15.73 0.71 6.78
CA ARG A 54 14.89 1.76 7.36
C ARG A 54 14.66 2.87 6.35
N VAL A 55 13.44 3.37 6.30
CA VAL A 55 13.02 4.54 5.52
C VAL A 55 12.66 5.67 6.49
N ASN A 56 13.24 6.85 6.27
CA ASN A 56 12.80 8.06 6.96
C ASN A 56 11.47 8.53 6.36
N ASN A 57 10.39 8.50 7.13
CA ASN A 57 9.02 8.64 6.62
C ASN A 57 8.57 10.10 6.57
N MET A 58 9.38 10.97 5.97
CA MET A 58 9.12 12.42 5.85
C MET A 58 7.82 12.74 5.12
N ALA A 59 7.39 11.85 4.23
CA ALA A 59 6.15 12.02 3.47
C ALA A 59 4.89 11.56 4.22
N GLY A 60 5.02 10.92 5.38
CA GLY A 60 3.87 10.46 6.16
C GLY A 60 3.12 9.30 5.50
N HIS A 61 3.83 8.31 4.93
CA HIS A 61 3.16 7.11 4.40
C HIS A 61 2.43 6.36 5.50
N THR A 62 1.18 5.99 5.23
CA THR A 62 0.27 5.30 6.14
C THR A 62 -0.15 3.92 5.61
N LEU A 63 0.02 3.69 4.30
CA LEU A 63 -0.25 2.44 3.61
C LEU A 63 1.06 1.75 3.19
N ALA A 64 1.12 0.42 3.28
CA ALA A 64 2.23 -0.35 2.73
C ALA A 64 1.82 -1.75 2.25
N ALA A 65 2.49 -2.26 1.22
CA ALA A 65 2.42 -3.65 0.80
C ALA A 65 3.83 -4.18 0.50
N LEU A 66 4.12 -5.41 0.93
CA LEU A 66 5.42 -6.04 0.79
C LEU A 66 5.33 -7.31 -0.06
N SER A 67 6.19 -7.41 -1.06
CA SER A 67 6.40 -8.62 -1.86
C SER A 67 7.89 -8.98 -1.88
N LYS A 68 8.25 -10.07 -2.56
CA LYS A 68 9.66 -10.44 -2.77
C LYS A 68 10.40 -9.49 -3.72
N GLU A 69 9.69 -8.71 -4.51
CA GLU A 69 10.27 -7.87 -5.57
C GLU A 69 10.18 -6.37 -5.25
N ALA A 70 9.22 -5.97 -4.43
CA ALA A 70 8.95 -4.57 -4.12
C ALA A 70 8.33 -4.36 -2.74
N LEU A 71 8.71 -3.25 -2.10
CA LEU A 71 7.94 -2.56 -1.09
C LEU A 71 7.18 -1.41 -1.75
N VAL A 72 5.88 -1.34 -1.54
CA VAL A 72 5.04 -0.22 -1.97
C VAL A 72 4.54 0.52 -0.75
N MET A 73 4.60 1.85 -0.78
CA MET A 73 4.09 2.73 0.26
C MET A 73 3.23 3.82 -0.37
N ALA A 74 2.24 4.32 0.37
CA ALA A 74 1.46 5.48 -0.08
C ALA A 74 1.07 6.39 1.08
N CYS A 75 0.90 7.67 0.77
CA CYS A 75 0.44 8.71 1.69
C CYS A 75 -0.71 9.50 1.08
N GLU A 76 -1.54 10.10 1.93
CA GLU A 76 -2.57 11.06 1.55
C GLU A 76 -1.93 12.36 1.01
N ALA A 77 -2.73 13.20 0.36
CA ALA A 77 -2.30 14.54 0.00
C ALA A 77 -2.09 15.40 1.26
N THR A 78 -1.17 16.36 1.15
CA THR A 78 -1.02 17.48 2.07
C THR A 78 -1.38 18.78 1.35
N GLU A 79 -1.39 19.91 2.06
CA GLU A 79 -1.65 21.22 1.45
C GLU A 79 -0.69 21.53 0.28
N ASP A 80 0.57 21.09 0.39
CA ASP A 80 1.63 21.38 -0.58
C ASP A 80 1.91 20.24 -1.56
N ASN A 81 1.46 19.02 -1.29
CA ASN A 81 1.83 17.84 -2.07
C ASN A 81 0.61 16.95 -2.37
N PRO A 82 0.44 16.47 -3.61
CA PRO A 82 -0.61 15.49 -3.89
C PRO A 82 -0.33 14.17 -3.17
N SER A 83 -1.37 13.34 -3.03
CA SER A 83 -1.22 11.94 -2.65
C SER A 83 -0.22 11.27 -3.60
N LYS A 84 0.54 10.30 -3.09
CA LYS A 84 1.55 9.61 -3.89
C LYS A 84 1.72 8.17 -3.46
N MET A 85 2.16 7.36 -4.41
CA MET A 85 2.64 6.01 -4.19
C MET A 85 4.13 5.96 -4.52
N VAL A 86 4.91 5.37 -3.62
CA VAL A 86 6.34 5.11 -3.75
C VAL A 86 6.54 3.60 -3.85
N CYS A 87 7.38 3.16 -4.79
CA CYS A 87 7.75 1.77 -4.94
C CYS A 87 9.27 1.64 -4.83
N VAL A 88 9.72 0.90 -3.82
CA VAL A 88 11.12 0.51 -3.62
C VAL A 88 11.29 -0.89 -4.20
N MET A 89 12.12 -1.02 -5.24
CA MET A 89 12.48 -2.29 -5.85
C MET A 89 13.52 -3.01 -4.97
N LEU A 90 13.22 -4.25 -4.60
CA LEU A 90 14.02 -5.05 -3.66
C LEU A 90 14.98 -6.02 -4.36
N ASN A 91 14.72 -6.37 -5.62
CA ASN A 91 15.54 -7.32 -6.36
C ASN A 91 16.36 -6.64 -7.46
N THR A 92 17.17 -5.65 -7.07
CA THR A 92 18.06 -4.91 -7.98
C THR A 92 19.52 -5.18 -7.63
N TRP A 93 20.25 -5.69 -8.61
CA TRP A 93 21.66 -6.10 -8.48
C TRP A 93 22.63 -4.93 -8.29
N ASP A 94 22.19 -3.69 -8.52
CA ASP A 94 22.97 -2.45 -8.40
C ASP A 94 22.56 -1.56 -7.21
N GLY A 95 21.86 -2.12 -6.22
CA GLY A 95 21.35 -1.40 -5.04
C GLY A 95 19.86 -1.06 -5.15
N SER A 96 19.25 -0.59 -4.07
CA SER A 96 17.81 -0.27 -4.06
C SER A 96 17.50 0.86 -5.04
N LYS A 97 16.49 0.65 -5.89
CA LYS A 97 15.95 1.66 -6.78
C LYS A 97 14.53 1.97 -6.36
N GLU A 98 14.18 3.25 -6.34
CA GLU A 98 12.83 3.69 -6.05
C GLU A 98 12.27 4.56 -7.16
N TRP A 99 10.96 4.54 -7.30
CA TRP A 99 10.22 5.47 -8.13
C TRP A 99 8.94 5.90 -7.44
N THR A 100 8.43 7.08 -7.83
CA THR A 100 7.26 7.70 -7.23
C THR A 100 6.27 8.07 -8.33
N VAL A 101 4.98 7.91 -8.06
CA VAL A 101 3.89 8.47 -8.87
C VAL A 101 3.03 9.38 -7.99
N GLN A 102 2.74 10.57 -8.51
CA GLN A 102 1.79 11.50 -7.91
C GLN A 102 0.37 11.17 -8.40
N LEU A 103 -0.58 11.16 -7.49
CA LEU A 103 -1.99 10.87 -7.72
C LEU A 103 -2.75 12.21 -7.68
N GLU A 104 -2.55 13.04 -8.71
CA GLU A 104 -3.14 14.37 -8.75
C GLU A 104 -4.67 14.32 -8.71
N GLY A 105 -5.27 14.94 -7.69
CA GLY A 105 -6.73 14.97 -7.51
C GLY A 105 -7.34 13.66 -7.02
N GLU A 106 -6.51 12.74 -6.53
CA GLU A 106 -6.90 11.42 -6.02
C GLU A 106 -6.21 11.13 -4.68
N GLU A 107 -6.88 10.36 -3.81
CA GLU A 107 -6.31 9.88 -2.54
C GLU A 107 -6.10 8.37 -2.59
N ALA A 108 -4.88 7.91 -2.25
CA ALA A 108 -4.59 6.49 -2.14
C ALA A 108 -5.34 5.85 -0.96
N LEU A 109 -6.14 4.81 -1.23
CA LEU A 109 -6.92 4.10 -0.20
C LEU A 109 -6.39 2.69 0.10
N CYS A 110 -5.84 2.00 -0.90
CA CYS A 110 -5.28 0.65 -0.75
C CYS A 110 -4.08 0.47 -1.69
N VAL A 111 -3.06 -0.27 -1.25
CA VAL A 111 -1.93 -0.67 -2.10
C VAL A 111 -1.72 -2.18 -2.06
N ALA A 112 -1.15 -2.72 -3.14
CA ALA A 112 -0.78 -4.13 -3.22
C ALA A 112 0.48 -4.33 -4.08
N ALA A 113 1.27 -5.35 -3.73
CA ALA A 113 2.50 -5.70 -4.44
C ALA A 113 2.45 -7.18 -4.84
N GLY A 114 2.46 -7.45 -6.15
CA GLY A 114 2.50 -8.78 -6.72
C GLY A 114 3.87 -9.14 -7.29
N GLN A 115 3.90 -10.14 -8.17
CA GLN A 115 5.09 -10.53 -8.92
C GLN A 115 5.06 -9.82 -10.30
N GLY A 116 5.98 -8.88 -10.48
CA GLY A 116 6.13 -8.04 -11.67
C GLY A 116 5.20 -6.83 -11.72
N TYR A 117 4.36 -6.60 -10.71
CA TYR A 117 3.45 -5.47 -10.68
C TYR A 117 3.14 -4.97 -9.26
N VAL A 118 2.69 -3.73 -9.20
CA VAL A 118 2.15 -3.06 -8.01
C VAL A 118 0.84 -2.37 -8.37
N ALA A 119 -0.02 -2.15 -7.40
CA ALA A 119 -1.32 -1.53 -7.62
C ALA A 119 -1.69 -0.56 -6.51
N VAL A 120 -2.44 0.49 -6.87
CA VAL A 120 -3.10 1.41 -5.94
C VAL A 120 -4.56 1.58 -6.34
N VAL A 121 -5.45 1.61 -5.36
CA VAL A 121 -6.84 2.03 -5.54
C VAL A 121 -7.04 3.38 -4.87
N THR A 122 -7.74 4.28 -5.55
CA THR A 122 -7.98 5.65 -5.09
C THR A 122 -9.44 5.93 -4.73
N ASP A 123 -9.68 7.07 -4.07
CA ASP A 123 -11.01 7.58 -3.70
C ASP A 123 -11.93 7.91 -4.89
N THR A 124 -11.36 8.19 -6.06
CA THR A 124 -12.10 8.31 -7.34
C THR A 124 -12.48 6.96 -7.96
N ARG A 125 -12.28 5.86 -7.21
CA ARG A 125 -12.57 4.48 -7.61
C ARG A 125 -11.70 4.00 -8.78
N LEU A 126 -10.51 4.57 -8.95
CA LEU A 126 -9.57 4.09 -9.96
C LEU A 126 -8.61 3.07 -9.33
N LEU A 127 -8.59 1.87 -9.89
CA LEU A 127 -7.50 0.91 -9.73
C LEU A 127 -6.44 1.22 -10.79
N ARG A 128 -5.24 1.56 -10.35
CA ARG A 128 -4.08 1.81 -11.21
C ARG A 128 -3.06 0.70 -10.99
N VAL A 129 -2.67 0.03 -12.07
CA VAL A 129 -1.66 -1.03 -12.06
C VAL A 129 -0.38 -0.52 -12.71
N PHE A 130 0.76 -0.76 -12.08
CA PHE A 130 2.08 -0.43 -12.58
C PHE A 130 2.93 -1.69 -12.61
N THR A 131 3.85 -1.79 -13.55
CA THR A 131 4.97 -2.74 -13.41
C THR A 131 5.80 -2.36 -12.18
N THR A 132 6.54 -3.32 -11.60
CA THR A 132 7.50 -3.04 -10.52
C THR A 132 8.54 -1.98 -10.90
N TRP A 133 8.79 -1.79 -12.20
CA TRP A 133 9.72 -0.80 -12.76
C TRP A 133 9.11 0.58 -13.03
N GLY A 134 7.84 0.81 -12.67
CA GLY A 134 7.20 2.13 -12.75
C GLY A 134 6.45 2.44 -14.05
N THR A 135 6.43 1.54 -15.02
CA THR A 135 5.54 1.71 -16.19
C THR A 135 4.09 1.51 -15.79
N GLN A 136 3.24 2.55 -15.96
CA GLN A 136 1.79 2.44 -15.78
C GLN A 136 1.21 1.52 -16.86
N ARG A 137 0.35 0.59 -16.43
CA ARG A 137 -0.36 -0.34 -17.30
C ARG A 137 -1.85 0.00 -17.30
N GLU A 138 -2.68 -0.86 -16.74
CA GLU A 138 -4.12 -0.74 -16.75
C GLU A 138 -4.61 0.29 -15.71
N VAL A 139 -5.63 1.08 -16.09
CA VAL A 139 -6.41 1.94 -15.19
C VAL A 139 -7.87 1.52 -15.33
N ILE A 140 -8.47 1.06 -14.24
CA ILE A 140 -9.77 0.40 -14.24
C ILE A 140 -10.66 1.07 -13.19
N SER A 141 -11.90 1.40 -13.55
CA SER A 141 -12.87 1.91 -12.58
C SER A 141 -13.50 0.77 -11.78
N LEU A 142 -13.55 0.92 -10.46
CA LEU A 142 -14.25 0.00 -9.57
C LEU A 142 -15.75 0.34 -9.51
N PRO A 143 -16.65 -0.68 -9.48
CA PRO A 143 -18.08 -0.44 -9.38
C PRO A 143 -18.50 0.26 -8.08
N GLY A 144 -17.75 0.07 -7.00
CA GLY A 144 -18.03 0.65 -5.69
C GLY A 144 -16.77 1.02 -4.90
N PRO A 145 -16.95 1.64 -3.71
CA PRO A 145 -15.85 2.01 -2.83
C PRO A 145 -15.04 0.78 -2.39
N VAL A 146 -13.71 0.89 -2.41
CA VAL A 146 -12.81 -0.20 -2.03
C VAL A 146 -12.84 -0.46 -0.53
N VAL A 147 -12.69 -1.73 -0.17
CA VAL A 147 -12.55 -2.20 1.22
C VAL A 147 -11.13 -2.65 1.48
N CYS A 148 -10.58 -3.50 0.61
CA CYS A 148 -9.18 -3.89 0.70
C CYS A 148 -8.69 -4.45 -0.65
N MET A 149 -7.37 -4.57 -0.76
CA MET A 149 -6.71 -5.14 -1.93
C MET A 149 -5.58 -6.05 -1.49
N ALA A 150 -5.41 -7.18 -2.17
CA ALA A 150 -4.32 -8.12 -1.92
C ALA A 150 -3.78 -8.68 -3.25
N ALA A 151 -2.47 -8.85 -3.32
CA ALA A 151 -1.79 -9.41 -4.49
C ALA A 151 -1.06 -10.70 -4.11
N HIS A 152 -1.10 -11.69 -5.00
CA HIS A 152 -0.29 -12.89 -4.89
C HIS A 152 0.14 -13.34 -6.27
N LYS A 153 1.45 -13.44 -6.49
CA LYS A 153 2.06 -13.71 -7.81
C LYS A 153 1.45 -12.77 -8.86
N HIS A 154 0.74 -13.30 -9.86
CA HIS A 154 0.15 -12.54 -10.96
C HIS A 154 -1.35 -12.25 -10.77
N THR A 155 -1.91 -12.50 -9.58
CA THR A 155 -3.33 -12.32 -9.29
C THR A 155 -3.53 -11.17 -8.31
N LEU A 156 -4.50 -10.31 -8.60
CA LEU A 156 -4.94 -9.20 -7.76
C LEU A 156 -6.38 -9.48 -7.31
N ALA A 157 -6.60 -9.49 -6.00
CA ALA A 157 -7.93 -9.54 -5.41
C ALA A 157 -8.30 -8.14 -4.92
N VAL A 158 -9.48 -7.66 -5.33
CA VAL A 158 -10.05 -6.37 -4.92
C VAL A 158 -11.41 -6.64 -4.33
N VAL A 159 -11.62 -6.21 -3.08
CA VAL A 159 -12.92 -6.27 -2.40
C VAL A 159 -13.46 -4.86 -2.31
N TYR A 160 -14.74 -4.69 -2.64
CA TYR A 160 -15.39 -3.39 -2.69
C TYR A 160 -16.85 -3.51 -2.26
N HIS A 161 -17.47 -2.41 -1.86
CA HIS A 161 -18.89 -2.40 -1.53
C HIS A 161 -19.75 -2.49 -2.81
N SER A 162 -20.49 -3.58 -2.96
CA SER A 162 -21.45 -3.79 -4.05
C SER A 162 -22.79 -3.07 -3.82
N GLY A 163 -23.06 -2.65 -2.58
CA GLY A 163 -24.27 -1.92 -2.20
C GLY A 163 -24.33 -1.63 -0.69
N LEU A 164 -25.52 -1.26 -0.21
CA LEU A 164 -25.78 -1.14 1.22
C LEU A 164 -26.21 -2.49 1.78
N GLY A 165 -25.52 -2.97 2.81
CA GLY A 165 -25.96 -4.14 3.56
C GLY A 165 -27.17 -3.85 4.46
N LEU A 166 -27.93 -4.89 4.78
CA LEU A 166 -29.01 -4.84 5.77
C LEU A 166 -28.44 -4.78 7.19
N GLU A 167 -29.30 -4.63 8.19
CA GLU A 167 -28.97 -4.45 9.62
C GLU A 167 -27.68 -5.16 10.10
N GLY A 168 -26.57 -4.41 10.21
CA GLY A 168 -25.27 -4.92 10.68
C GLY A 168 -24.39 -5.58 9.62
N ASP A 169 -24.95 -5.98 8.49
CA ASP A 169 -24.24 -6.63 7.39
C ASP A 169 -23.56 -5.61 6.45
N GLN A 170 -22.49 -6.05 5.79
CA GLN A 170 -21.86 -5.36 4.65
C GLN A 170 -22.25 -6.08 3.36
N SER A 171 -22.33 -5.35 2.24
CA SER A 171 -22.53 -5.93 0.90
C SER A 171 -21.23 -5.76 0.11
N LEU A 172 -20.39 -6.80 0.10
CA LEU A 172 -19.06 -6.82 -0.53
C LEU A 172 -19.06 -7.49 -1.92
#